data_AF-A0A011VV53-F1
#
_entry.id   AF-A0A011VV53-F1
#
_cell.length_a   1.000
_cell.length_b   1.000
_cell.length_c   1.000
_cell.angle_alpha   90.00
_cell.angle_beta   90.00
_cell.angle_gamma   90.00
#
_symmetry.space_group_name_H-M   'P 1'
#
loop_
_entity.id
_entity.type
_entity.pdbx_description
1 polymer ?
#
loop_
_entity_poly.entity_id
_entity_poly.type
_entity_poly.pdbx_seq_one_letter_code
_entity_poly.pdbx_strand_id
1 'polypeptide(L)'
;MREFMNLKVYPYKKMTVYNAAFNSLSDMQMYILSKPKVNNKIFLKQHSITSRSEFPGDTFDNAVDYLIGGYTGNYDLTLKMQRELEKTVPVKNYRRRQVKAMAGSHPNVPAYVAGVPKTMYRLTRAREKKFVTIWFSLAYSAKTSEQAVTNRGALTLSLIKLLEENDIGVDLKVFSSCYSKDEVFNSEIRLKSPSEPINMKKCFYPMCSVMFLRRIVLRVMESMSFHEENWYPYYGQTLSEDQFRAIFNIPETDIVISSPLNMGIYGYDINDDSKHFFEKIDLDKYIKLAKVNKSC
;
A
#
# COMPACT_ATOMS: atom_id res chain seq x y z
N MET A 1 -16.92 22.70 -8.84
CA MET A 1 -15.69 22.63 -8.02
C MET A 1 -15.47 21.14 -7.74
N ARG A 2 -14.35 20.54 -8.16
CA ARG A 2 -14.12 19.09 -7.95
C ARG A 2 -13.75 18.87 -6.49
N GLU A 3 -14.51 18.04 -5.77
CA GLU A 3 -14.12 17.61 -4.43
C GLU A 3 -12.91 16.68 -4.52
N PHE A 4 -11.78 17.11 -3.96
CA PHE A 4 -10.52 16.35 -3.95
C PHE A 4 -10.49 15.27 -2.85
N MET A 5 -11.37 15.39 -1.87
CA MET A 5 -11.49 14.49 -0.72
C MET A 5 -12.95 14.12 -0.55
N ASN A 6 -13.25 12.83 -0.49
CA ASN A 6 -14.57 12.35 -0.10
C ASN A 6 -14.59 12.16 1.41
N LEU A 7 -15.09 13.17 2.12
CA LEU A 7 -15.22 13.15 3.58
C LEU A 7 -16.56 12.55 3.99
N LYS A 8 -16.54 11.51 4.81
CA LYS A 8 -17.73 10.93 5.42
C LYS A 8 -17.57 10.88 6.93
N VAL A 9 -18.54 11.42 7.65
CA VAL A 9 -18.64 11.29 9.11
C VAL A 9 -19.83 10.41 9.43
N TYR A 10 -19.61 9.31 10.14
CA TYR A 10 -20.68 8.36 10.45
C TYR A 10 -20.48 7.70 11.82
N PRO A 11 -21.56 7.36 12.54
CA PRO A 11 -21.46 6.59 13.77
C PRO A 11 -21.13 5.13 13.44
N TYR A 12 -20.25 4.52 14.22
CA TYR A 12 -19.95 3.09 14.20
C TYR A 12 -19.86 2.57 15.63
N LYS A 13 -20.80 1.72 16.03
CA LYS A 13 -20.99 1.30 17.42
C LYS A 13 -21.14 2.54 18.33
N LYS A 14 -20.27 2.70 19.34
CA LYS A 14 -20.23 3.87 20.24
C LYS A 14 -19.26 4.95 19.78
N MET A 15 -18.68 4.83 18.58
CA MET A 15 -17.65 5.74 18.07
C MET A 15 -18.16 6.58 16.90
N THR A 16 -17.58 7.77 16.71
CA THR A 16 -17.76 8.61 15.52
C THR A 16 -16.56 8.44 14.60
N VAL A 17 -16.79 8.01 13.37
CA VAL A 17 -15.74 7.77 12.37
C VAL A 17 -15.67 8.92 11.38
N TYR A 18 -14.49 9.51 11.24
CA TYR A 18 -14.14 10.53 10.27
C TYR A 18 -13.31 9.91 9.16
N ASN A 19 -13.92 9.65 8.00
CA ASN A 19 -13.27 8.99 6.88
C ASN A 19 -12.95 9.96 5.73
N ALA A 20 -11.66 10.23 5.52
CA ALA A 20 -11.13 11.06 4.45
C ALA A 20 -10.55 10.16 3.33
N ALA A 21 -11.34 9.91 2.29
CA ALA A 21 -10.93 9.07 1.17
C ALA A 21 -10.45 9.90 -0.04
N PHE A 22 -9.34 9.46 -0.64
CA PHE A 22 -8.73 10.04 -1.83
C PHE A 22 -8.59 8.99 -2.93
N ASN A 23 -8.95 9.35 -4.16
CA ASN A 23 -8.80 8.42 -5.31
C ASN A 23 -7.35 8.30 -5.78
N SER A 24 -6.52 9.30 -5.49
CA SER A 24 -5.12 9.35 -5.90
C SER A 24 -4.28 10.27 -5.01
N LEU A 25 -2.95 10.14 -5.09
CA LEU A 25 -2.02 11.08 -4.44
C LEU A 25 -2.16 12.51 -4.96
N SER A 26 -2.55 12.68 -6.23
CA SER A 26 -2.77 14.01 -6.81
C SER A 26 -3.98 14.68 -6.17
N ASP A 27 -5.07 13.95 -5.95
CA ASP A 27 -6.22 14.51 -5.24
C ASP A 27 -5.84 14.90 -3.79
N MET A 28 -5.03 14.09 -3.11
CA MET A 28 -4.52 14.43 -1.77
C MET A 28 -3.63 15.68 -1.77
N GLN A 29 -2.73 15.80 -2.75
CA GLN A 29 -1.88 16.99 -2.90
C GLN A 29 -2.74 18.24 -3.15
N MET A 30 -3.70 18.16 -4.07
CA MET A 30 -4.60 19.27 -4.39
C MET A 30 -5.44 19.69 -3.18
N TYR A 31 -5.91 18.72 -2.38
CA TYR A 31 -6.58 19.00 -1.12
C TYR A 31 -5.67 19.80 -0.17
N ILE A 32 -4.42 19.38 0.02
CA ILE A 32 -3.48 20.07 0.91
C ILE A 32 -3.15 21.49 0.39
N LEU A 33 -2.88 21.61 -0.92
CA LEU A 33 -2.58 22.90 -1.57
C LEU A 33 -3.78 23.86 -1.55
N SER A 34 -5.00 23.34 -1.44
CA SER A 34 -6.21 24.17 -1.22
C SER A 34 -6.24 24.84 0.16
N LYS A 35 -5.27 24.53 1.04
CA LYS A 35 -5.13 25.06 2.40
C LYS A 35 -6.40 24.83 3.24
N PRO A 36 -6.74 23.57 3.53
CA PRO A 36 -7.95 23.25 4.27
C PRO A 36 -7.92 23.91 5.65
N LYS A 37 -9.10 24.35 6.11
CA LYS A 37 -9.25 25.01 7.40
C LYS A 37 -8.85 24.04 8.52
N VAL A 38 -7.88 24.46 9.33
CA VAL A 38 -7.43 23.70 10.51
C VAL A 38 -8.46 23.84 11.64
N ASN A 39 -8.71 22.74 12.34
CA ASN A 39 -9.51 22.75 13.55
C ASN A 39 -8.70 23.27 14.73
N ASN A 40 -8.55 24.59 14.81
CA ASN A 40 -7.79 25.27 15.86
C ASN A 40 -8.39 25.12 17.27
N LYS A 41 -9.62 24.60 17.41
CA LYS A 41 -10.21 24.29 18.72
C LYS A 41 -9.53 23.08 19.36
N ILE A 42 -9.14 22.11 18.55
CA ILE A 42 -8.49 20.88 18.99
C ILE A 42 -6.97 21.01 18.81
N PHE A 43 -6.52 21.38 17.61
CA PHE A 43 -5.10 21.47 17.28
C PHE A 43 -4.56 22.88 17.55
N LEU A 44 -4.13 23.11 18.80
CA LEU A 44 -3.53 24.38 19.22
C LEU A 44 -2.23 24.72 18.47
N LYS A 45 -1.48 23.69 18.06
CA LYS A 45 -0.28 23.79 17.21
C LYS A 45 -0.28 22.68 16.16
N GLN A 46 0.16 23.00 14.94
CA GLN A 46 0.26 22.04 13.85
C GLN A 46 1.66 21.40 13.83
N HIS A 47 1.76 20.17 14.32
CA HIS A 47 3.01 19.40 14.24
C HIS A 47 3.33 18.98 12.81
N SER A 48 2.33 18.91 11.91
CA SER A 48 2.57 18.59 10.50
C SER A 48 3.45 19.64 9.81
N ILE A 49 3.37 20.91 10.20
CA ILE A 49 4.15 22.02 9.62
C ILE A 49 5.42 22.28 10.43
N THR A 50 5.35 22.15 11.76
CA THR A 50 6.47 22.50 12.64
C THR A 50 7.63 21.49 12.46
N SER A 51 8.83 21.98 12.18
CA SER A 51 10.04 21.14 12.24
C SER A 51 10.50 21.02 13.69
N ARG A 52 10.53 19.79 14.22
CA ARG A 52 11.05 19.47 15.56
C ARG A 52 11.99 18.28 15.44
N SER A 53 12.98 18.18 16.32
CA SER A 53 13.89 17.01 16.39
C SER A 53 13.14 15.69 16.55
N GLU A 54 12.01 15.70 17.27
CA GLU A 54 11.12 14.54 17.47
C GLU A 54 10.29 14.16 16.23
N PHE A 55 10.24 15.06 15.23
CA PHE A 55 9.58 14.87 13.94
C PHE A 55 10.63 14.98 12.81
N PRO A 56 11.57 14.02 12.71
CA PRO A 56 12.60 14.04 11.68
C PRO A 56 11.98 13.96 10.27
N GLY A 57 12.67 14.60 9.32
CA GLY A 57 12.30 14.73 7.90
C GLY A 57 12.40 16.16 7.40
N ASP A 58 12.18 16.36 6.10
CA ASP A 58 12.22 17.70 5.49
C ASP A 58 11.01 18.57 5.87
N THR A 59 11.02 19.80 5.36
CA THR A 59 9.95 20.79 5.50
C THR A 59 8.64 20.28 4.90
N PHE A 60 7.53 20.89 5.36
CA PHE A 60 6.20 20.57 4.87
C PHE A 60 6.07 20.79 3.35
N ASP A 61 6.63 21.87 2.81
CA ASP A 61 6.55 22.19 1.38
C ASP A 61 7.23 21.10 0.52
N ASN A 62 8.45 20.70 0.90
CA ASN A 62 9.15 19.59 0.25
C ASN A 62 8.35 18.29 0.33
N ALA A 63 7.75 18.01 1.50
CA ALA A 63 6.93 16.83 1.72
C ALA A 63 5.70 16.79 0.79
N VAL A 64 5.12 17.94 0.45
CA VAL A 64 3.99 18.08 -0.49
C VAL A 64 4.46 17.89 -1.93
N ASP A 65 5.64 18.41 -2.29
CA ASP A 65 6.22 18.23 -3.62
C ASP A 65 6.55 16.76 -3.93
N TYR A 66 6.99 16.01 -2.92
CA TYR A 66 7.28 14.57 -3.05
C TYR A 66 6.08 13.70 -3.43
N LEU A 67 4.84 14.18 -3.24
CA LEU A 67 3.62 13.46 -3.64
C LEU A 67 3.54 13.23 -5.15
N ILE A 68 4.03 14.18 -5.96
CA ILE A 68 4.04 14.09 -7.43
C ILE A 68 5.47 13.99 -7.97
N GLY A 69 6.40 14.80 -7.45
CA GLY A 69 7.80 14.82 -7.89
C GLY A 69 8.55 13.53 -7.59
N GLY A 70 8.01 12.70 -6.70
CA GLY A 70 8.65 11.48 -6.21
C GLY A 70 9.68 11.77 -5.13
N TYR A 71 9.99 10.73 -4.36
CA TYR A 71 10.96 10.78 -3.27
C TYR A 71 12.06 9.77 -3.57
N THR A 72 13.32 10.21 -3.53
CA THR A 72 14.46 9.35 -3.87
C THR A 72 15.17 8.77 -2.65
N GLY A 73 14.95 9.30 -1.44
CA GLY A 73 15.67 9.00 -0.19
C GLY A 73 16.45 7.68 -0.15
N ASN A 74 15.91 6.67 0.54
CA ASN A 74 16.53 5.34 0.61
C ASN A 74 16.06 4.40 -0.53
N TYR A 75 15.82 4.93 -1.73
CA TYR A 75 15.28 4.14 -2.84
C TYR A 75 16.23 3.03 -3.29
N ASP A 76 17.53 3.28 -3.25
CA ASP A 76 18.56 2.28 -3.60
C ASP A 76 18.54 1.06 -2.68
N LEU A 77 18.22 1.26 -1.40
CA LEU A 77 18.03 0.16 -0.47
C LEU A 77 16.86 -0.73 -0.89
N THR A 78 15.77 -0.12 -1.34
CA THR A 78 14.59 -0.86 -1.84
C THR A 78 14.90 -1.65 -3.10
N LEU A 79 15.70 -1.10 -4.00
CA LEU A 79 16.17 -1.83 -5.18
C LEU A 79 17.05 -3.02 -4.82
N LYS A 80 17.94 -2.88 -3.82
CA LYS A 80 18.75 -3.99 -3.31
C LYS A 80 17.85 -5.09 -2.72
N MET A 81 16.86 -4.71 -1.92
CA MET A 81 15.91 -5.65 -1.32
C MET A 81 15.09 -6.40 -2.36
N GLN A 82 14.62 -5.73 -3.40
CA GLN A 82 13.93 -6.39 -4.52
C GLN A 82 14.77 -7.50 -5.14
N ARG A 83 16.06 -7.21 -5.40
CA ARG A 83 16.97 -8.18 -6.01
C ARG A 83 17.20 -9.40 -5.13
N GLU A 84 17.31 -9.23 -3.81
CA GLU A 84 17.47 -10.37 -2.90
C GLU A 84 16.21 -11.23 -2.86
N LEU A 85 15.02 -10.63 -2.85
CA LEU A 85 13.77 -11.36 -2.87
C LEU A 85 13.55 -12.14 -4.16
N GLU A 86 13.88 -11.55 -5.30
CA GLU A 86 13.85 -12.21 -6.62
C GLU A 86 14.71 -13.48 -6.66
N LYS A 87 15.84 -13.52 -5.95
CA LYS A 87 16.69 -14.74 -5.88
C LYS A 87 16.03 -15.87 -5.10
N THR A 88 15.22 -15.54 -4.09
CA THR A 88 14.64 -16.54 -3.18
C THR A 88 13.36 -17.17 -3.71
N VAL A 89 12.62 -16.49 -4.59
CA VAL A 89 11.33 -16.97 -5.08
C VAL A 89 11.42 -17.36 -6.55
N PRO A 90 11.04 -18.59 -6.93
CA PRO A 90 11.05 -18.99 -8.33
C PRO A 90 9.95 -18.23 -9.09
N VAL A 91 10.36 -17.34 -9.99
CA VAL A 91 9.43 -16.67 -10.91
C VAL A 91 8.87 -17.71 -11.89
N LYS A 92 7.56 -17.96 -11.83
CA LYS A 92 6.89 -18.85 -12.79
C LYS A 92 6.49 -18.05 -14.02
N ASN A 93 7.23 -18.26 -15.10
CA ASN A 93 6.84 -17.76 -16.41
C ASN A 93 5.63 -18.54 -16.94
N TYR A 94 4.42 -18.03 -16.72
CA TYR A 94 3.21 -18.57 -17.33
C TYR A 94 3.17 -18.20 -18.82
N ARG A 95 3.54 -19.15 -19.67
CA ARG A 95 3.46 -18.96 -21.13
C ARG A 95 1.99 -18.92 -21.56
N ARG A 96 1.67 -17.96 -22.42
CA ARG A 96 0.40 -17.96 -23.17
C ARG A 96 0.32 -19.25 -24.00
N ARG A 97 -0.83 -19.91 -24.00
CA ARG A 97 -1.03 -21.13 -24.78
C ARG A 97 -1.61 -20.76 -26.15
N GLN A 98 -1.00 -21.27 -27.20
CA GLN A 98 -1.62 -21.25 -28.52
C GLN A 98 -2.69 -22.34 -28.58
N VAL A 99 -3.92 -21.96 -28.94
CA VAL A 99 -5.06 -22.86 -29.09
C VAL A 99 -5.64 -22.67 -30.50
N LYS A 100 -6.05 -23.77 -31.15
CA LYS A 100 -6.70 -23.74 -32.46
C LYS A 100 -8.11 -23.13 -32.31
N ALA A 101 -8.45 -22.17 -33.14
CA ALA A 101 -9.72 -21.44 -33.15
C ALA A 101 -10.14 -21.12 -34.61
N MET A 102 -11.39 -20.72 -34.81
CA MET A 102 -11.86 -20.29 -36.14
C MET A 102 -11.31 -18.90 -36.53
N ALA A 103 -11.08 -18.04 -35.53
CA ALA A 103 -10.46 -16.73 -35.69
C ALA A 103 -9.32 -16.58 -34.66
N GLY A 104 -8.21 -15.98 -35.08
CA GLY A 104 -7.02 -15.86 -34.25
C GLY A 104 -5.96 -14.94 -34.85
N SER A 105 -4.80 -14.91 -34.22
CA SER A 105 -3.69 -14.03 -34.58
C SER A 105 -2.97 -14.46 -35.86
N HIS A 106 -2.81 -15.75 -36.11
CA HIS A 106 -2.08 -16.27 -37.28
C HIS A 106 -2.69 -17.60 -37.77
N PRO A 107 -2.62 -17.93 -39.07
CA PRO A 107 -3.22 -19.14 -39.63
C PRO A 107 -2.48 -20.43 -39.25
N ASN A 108 -3.21 -21.53 -39.14
CA ASN A 108 -2.73 -22.90 -39.04
C ASN A 108 -2.91 -23.58 -40.40
N VAL A 109 -1.91 -23.43 -41.27
CA VAL A 109 -1.97 -23.88 -42.68
C VAL A 109 -2.31 -25.37 -42.80
N PRO A 110 -1.71 -26.30 -42.02
CA PRO A 110 -2.10 -27.72 -42.07
C PRO A 110 -3.58 -27.97 -41.75
N ALA A 111 -4.15 -27.24 -40.79
CA ALA A 111 -5.55 -27.38 -40.42
C ALA A 111 -6.50 -26.85 -41.50
N TYR A 112 -6.10 -25.77 -42.19
CA TYR A 112 -6.85 -25.22 -43.33
C TYR A 112 -6.89 -26.22 -44.51
N VAL A 113 -5.73 -26.78 -44.88
CA VAL A 113 -5.63 -27.77 -45.96
C VAL A 113 -6.43 -29.04 -45.63
N ALA A 114 -6.47 -29.45 -44.37
CA ALA A 114 -7.25 -30.59 -43.90
C ALA A 114 -8.77 -30.33 -43.80
N GLY A 115 -9.25 -29.13 -44.14
CA GLY A 115 -10.67 -28.78 -44.13
C GLY A 115 -11.31 -28.72 -42.73
N VAL A 116 -10.52 -28.62 -41.66
CA VAL A 116 -11.07 -28.56 -40.30
C VAL A 116 -11.48 -27.11 -39.93
N PRO A 117 -12.60 -26.88 -39.23
CA PRO A 117 -13.09 -25.52 -38.95
C PRO A 117 -12.13 -24.62 -38.14
N LYS A 118 -11.24 -25.19 -37.32
CA LYS A 118 -10.31 -24.44 -36.46
C LYS A 118 -8.99 -24.17 -37.17
N THR A 119 -9.01 -23.25 -38.13
CA THR A 119 -7.90 -22.95 -39.05
C THR A 119 -6.94 -21.87 -38.56
N MET A 120 -7.14 -21.25 -37.40
CA MET A 120 -6.28 -20.20 -36.87
C MET A 120 -5.73 -20.54 -35.47
N TYR A 121 -4.57 -19.99 -35.12
CA TYR A 121 -4.05 -20.00 -33.77
C TYR A 121 -4.45 -18.73 -33.03
N ARG A 122 -5.08 -18.90 -31.87
CA ARG A 122 -5.38 -17.84 -30.90
C ARG A 122 -4.51 -18.01 -29.66
N LEU A 123 -3.83 -16.96 -29.25
CA LEU A 123 -3.19 -16.91 -27.94
C LEU A 123 -4.28 -16.78 -26.89
N THR A 124 -4.39 -17.79 -26.03
CA THR A 124 -5.28 -17.76 -24.87
C THR A 124 -4.43 -17.82 -23.61
N ARG A 125 -4.89 -17.12 -22.56
CA ARG A 125 -4.26 -17.27 -21.24
C ARG A 125 -4.48 -18.70 -20.77
N ALA A 126 -3.43 -19.32 -20.24
CA ALA A 126 -3.53 -20.68 -19.72
C ALA A 126 -4.47 -20.76 -18.51
N ARG A 127 -4.68 -19.63 -17.80
CA ARG A 127 -5.56 -19.48 -16.63
C ARG A 127 -6.18 -18.08 -16.58
N GLU A 128 -7.27 -17.95 -15.84
CA GLU A 128 -7.82 -16.64 -15.48
C GLU A 128 -6.84 -15.86 -14.59
N LYS A 129 -6.77 -14.54 -14.79
CA LYS A 129 -5.90 -13.67 -14.01
C LYS A 129 -6.46 -13.55 -12.59
N LYS A 130 -5.66 -13.91 -11.60
CA LYS A 130 -6.04 -13.76 -10.19
C LYS A 130 -5.82 -12.31 -9.76
N PHE A 131 -6.64 -11.85 -8.84
CA PHE A 131 -6.51 -10.53 -8.24
C PHE A 131 -6.42 -10.66 -6.72
N VAL A 132 -5.58 -9.84 -6.12
CA VAL A 132 -5.40 -9.76 -4.67
C VAL A 132 -5.41 -8.28 -4.27
N THR A 133 -6.12 -7.97 -3.19
CA THR A 133 -6.11 -6.64 -2.58
C THR A 133 -5.10 -6.62 -1.45
N ILE A 134 -4.25 -5.60 -1.42
CA ILE A 134 -3.32 -5.32 -0.33
C ILE A 134 -3.74 -4.04 0.36
N TRP A 135 -3.96 -4.14 1.66
CA TRP A 135 -4.22 -3.02 2.56
C TRP A 135 -2.97 -2.73 3.37
N PHE A 136 -2.39 -1.54 3.19
CA PHE A 136 -1.17 -1.13 3.87
C PHE A 136 -1.47 -0.03 4.90
N SER A 137 -1.21 -0.33 6.18
CA SER A 137 -1.42 0.62 7.27
C SER A 137 -0.25 1.59 7.41
N LEU A 138 -0.54 2.87 7.41
CA LEU A 138 0.42 3.96 7.70
C LEU A 138 0.54 4.24 9.18
N ALA A 139 -0.41 3.79 10.00
CA ALA A 139 -0.43 4.10 11.42
C ALA A 139 0.60 3.23 12.17
N TYR A 140 1.50 3.88 12.91
CA TYR A 140 2.50 3.23 13.76
C TYR A 140 2.84 4.10 14.97
N SER A 141 3.41 3.50 16.00
CA SER A 141 3.83 4.20 17.22
C SER A 141 4.96 5.18 16.94
N ALA A 142 4.98 6.33 17.62
CA ALA A 142 6.05 7.32 17.53
C ALA A 142 7.45 6.75 17.88
N LYS A 143 7.50 5.63 18.61
CA LYS A 143 8.75 4.92 18.96
C LYS A 143 9.32 4.07 17.82
N THR A 144 8.62 3.96 16.69
CA THR A 144 9.06 3.14 15.55
C THR A 144 10.21 3.83 14.82
N SER A 145 11.27 3.07 14.51
CA SER A 145 12.43 3.58 13.79
C SER A 145 12.09 3.91 12.32
N GLU A 146 12.77 4.89 11.74
CA GLU A 146 12.62 5.22 10.32
C GLU A 146 12.99 4.03 9.42
N GLN A 147 14.05 3.30 9.80
CA GLN A 147 14.50 2.12 9.08
C GLN A 147 13.43 1.01 9.07
N ALA A 148 12.70 0.78 10.17
CA ALA A 148 11.61 -0.19 10.19
C ALA A 148 10.47 0.19 9.22
N VAL A 149 10.16 1.49 9.13
CA VAL A 149 9.15 2.01 8.19
C VAL A 149 9.62 1.81 6.75
N THR A 150 10.87 2.16 6.45
CA THR A 150 11.46 1.97 5.11
C THR A 150 11.50 0.49 4.73
N ASN A 151 11.98 -0.39 5.61
CA ASN A 151 12.08 -1.83 5.37
C ASN A 151 10.70 -2.42 5.08
N ARG A 152 9.68 -2.10 5.90
CA ARG A 152 8.30 -2.57 5.67
C ARG A 152 7.75 -2.12 4.32
N GLY A 153 7.92 -0.85 3.97
CA GLY A 153 7.47 -0.33 2.68
C GLY A 153 8.18 -1.02 1.51
N ALA A 154 9.50 -1.17 1.60
CA ALA A 154 10.33 -1.81 0.58
C ALA A 154 10.00 -3.30 0.38
N LEU A 155 9.82 -4.06 1.47
CA LEU A 155 9.38 -5.45 1.42
C LEU A 155 8.01 -5.58 0.76
N THR A 156 7.07 -4.68 1.08
CA THR A 156 5.74 -4.69 0.48
C THR A 156 5.78 -4.38 -1.02
N LEU A 157 6.55 -3.38 -1.43
CA LEU A 157 6.71 -3.06 -2.86
C LEU A 157 7.34 -4.23 -3.64
N SER A 158 8.30 -4.92 -3.01
CA SER A 158 8.94 -6.10 -3.59
C SER A 158 7.97 -7.27 -3.70
N LEU A 159 7.15 -7.50 -2.69
CA LEU A 159 6.06 -8.48 -2.71
C LEU A 159 5.07 -8.20 -3.86
N ILE A 160 4.67 -6.94 -4.04
CA ILE A 160 3.75 -6.58 -5.13
C ILE A 160 4.36 -6.94 -6.49
N LYS A 161 5.62 -6.55 -6.71
CA LYS A 161 6.34 -6.87 -7.94
C LYS A 161 6.38 -8.39 -8.18
N LEU A 162 6.70 -9.16 -7.14
CA LEU A 162 6.72 -10.62 -7.20
C LEU A 162 5.34 -11.23 -7.55
N LEU A 163 4.26 -10.69 -6.96
CA LEU A 163 2.89 -11.11 -7.31
C LEU A 163 2.58 -10.81 -8.78
N GLU A 164 2.95 -9.63 -9.28
CA GLU A 164 2.73 -9.23 -10.67
C GLU A 164 3.54 -10.08 -11.67
N GLU A 165 4.77 -10.41 -11.33
CA GLU A 165 5.61 -11.33 -12.11
C GLU A 165 5.02 -12.75 -12.19
N ASN A 166 4.20 -13.13 -11.21
CA ASN A 166 3.45 -14.39 -11.19
C ASN A 166 2.04 -14.27 -11.80
N ASP A 167 1.77 -13.24 -12.60
CA ASP A 167 0.49 -12.93 -13.27
C ASP A 167 -0.70 -12.75 -12.30
N ILE A 168 -0.41 -12.24 -11.08
CA ILE A 168 -1.43 -11.86 -10.09
C ILE A 168 -1.54 -10.33 -10.11
N GLY A 169 -2.74 -9.80 -10.43
CA GLY A 169 -2.98 -8.37 -10.39
C GLY A 169 -3.21 -7.88 -8.95
N VAL A 170 -2.58 -6.78 -8.57
CA VAL A 170 -2.66 -6.26 -7.19
C VAL A 170 -3.44 -4.95 -7.12
N ASP A 171 -4.46 -4.88 -6.27
CA ASP A 171 -5.08 -3.62 -5.83
C ASP A 171 -4.35 -3.12 -4.59
N LEU A 172 -3.70 -1.96 -4.65
CA LEU A 172 -2.96 -1.40 -3.52
C LEU A 172 -3.72 -0.23 -2.91
N LYS A 173 -4.19 -0.44 -1.68
CA LYS A 173 -4.82 0.58 -0.85
C LYS A 173 -3.94 0.88 0.34
N VAL A 174 -3.67 2.16 0.54
CA VAL A 174 -2.91 2.66 1.68
C VAL A 174 -3.86 3.42 2.58
N PHE A 175 -3.81 3.15 3.88
CA PHE A 175 -4.70 3.80 4.82
C PHE A 175 -4.00 4.15 6.12
N SER A 176 -4.48 5.18 6.82
CA SER A 176 -4.12 5.46 8.21
C SER A 176 -5.38 5.40 9.05
N SER A 177 -5.32 4.70 10.18
CA SER A 177 -6.46 4.53 11.08
C SER A 177 -6.01 4.59 12.53
N CYS A 178 -6.57 5.55 13.28
CA CYS A 178 -6.28 5.74 14.69
C CYS A 178 -7.52 6.27 15.41
N TYR A 179 -7.50 6.21 16.74
CA TYR A 179 -8.62 6.63 17.56
C TYR A 179 -8.17 7.50 18.73
N SER A 180 -9.10 8.31 19.23
CA SER A 180 -8.99 9.06 20.48
C SER A 180 -10.34 9.01 21.18
N LYS A 181 -10.40 8.38 22.35
CA LYS A 181 -11.65 8.05 23.05
C LYS A 181 -12.70 7.44 22.09
N ASP A 182 -13.81 8.15 21.85
CA ASP A 182 -14.93 7.71 21.02
C ASP A 182 -14.86 8.25 19.58
N GLU A 183 -13.75 8.86 19.15
CA GLU A 183 -13.56 9.31 17.77
C GLU A 183 -12.50 8.46 17.04
N VAL A 184 -12.75 8.16 15.76
CA VAL A 184 -11.83 7.45 14.87
C VAL A 184 -11.51 8.33 13.67
N PHE A 185 -10.23 8.44 13.35
CA PHE A 185 -9.75 9.02 12.11
C PHE A 185 -9.37 7.93 11.13
N ASN A 186 -9.87 8.04 9.91
CA ASN A 186 -9.49 7.22 8.77
C ASN A 186 -9.06 8.11 7.62
N SER A 187 -7.93 7.80 7.00
CA SER A 187 -7.54 8.33 5.71
C SER A 187 -7.21 7.19 4.77
N GLU A 188 -7.80 7.15 3.58
CA GLU A 188 -7.60 6.09 2.59
C GLU A 188 -7.17 6.68 1.26
N ILE A 189 -6.19 6.03 0.61
CA ILE A 189 -5.68 6.41 -0.70
C ILE A 189 -5.47 5.14 -1.52
N ARG A 190 -6.05 5.09 -2.72
CA ARG A 190 -5.73 4.04 -3.68
C ARG A 190 -4.48 4.42 -4.47
N LEU A 191 -3.40 3.65 -4.32
CA LEU A 191 -2.16 3.91 -5.04
C LEU A 191 -2.10 3.24 -6.40
N LYS A 192 -2.72 2.05 -6.50
CA LYS A 192 -2.68 1.17 -7.67
C LYS A 192 -3.95 0.34 -7.78
N SER A 193 -4.42 0.14 -8.99
CA SER A 193 -5.49 -0.77 -9.40
C SER A 193 -4.93 -2.11 -9.93
N PRO A 194 -5.72 -3.20 -9.93
CA PRO A 194 -5.24 -4.51 -10.38
C PRO A 194 -4.81 -4.60 -11.84
N SER A 195 -5.26 -3.65 -12.66
CA SER A 195 -5.04 -3.64 -14.11
C SER A 195 -3.81 -2.84 -14.54
N GLU A 196 -3.29 -1.96 -13.67
CA GLU A 196 -2.12 -1.15 -13.97
C GLU A 196 -0.85 -1.78 -13.36
N PRO A 197 0.32 -1.69 -14.02
CA PRO A 197 1.59 -2.13 -13.43
C PRO A 197 1.99 -1.24 -12.25
N ILE A 198 2.77 -1.78 -11.30
CA ILE A 198 3.24 -0.97 -10.17
C ILE A 198 4.16 0.18 -10.63
N ASN A 199 3.80 1.41 -10.24
CA ASN A 199 4.71 2.56 -10.33
C ASN A 199 5.48 2.71 -9.01
N MET A 200 6.69 2.14 -8.98
CA MET A 200 7.55 2.12 -7.79
C MET A 200 7.83 3.51 -7.23
N LYS A 201 8.17 4.49 -8.08
CA LYS A 201 8.49 5.86 -7.64
C LYS A 201 7.30 6.55 -6.96
N LYS A 202 6.10 6.37 -7.51
CA LYS A 202 4.86 6.90 -6.94
C LYS A 202 4.52 6.27 -5.59
N CYS A 203 4.76 4.96 -5.43
CA CYS A 203 4.40 4.23 -4.21
C CYS A 203 5.47 4.32 -3.12
N PHE A 204 6.71 4.64 -3.47
CA PHE A 204 7.83 4.67 -2.53
C PHE A 204 7.63 5.70 -1.41
N TYR A 205 7.26 6.93 -1.75
CA TYR A 205 7.09 7.98 -0.74
C TYR A 205 6.02 7.65 0.31
N PRO A 206 4.78 7.27 -0.06
CA PRO A 206 3.76 6.92 0.93
C PRO A 206 4.11 5.74 1.84
N MET A 207 4.88 4.78 1.33
CA MET A 207 5.09 3.51 2.03
C MET A 207 6.39 3.45 2.82
N CYS A 208 7.44 4.15 2.36
CA CYS A 208 8.80 3.99 2.87
C CYS A 208 9.32 5.19 3.68
N SER A 209 8.64 6.34 3.64
CA SER A 209 9.06 7.55 4.37
C SER A 209 8.17 7.82 5.58
N VAL A 210 8.79 8.13 6.72
CA VAL A 210 8.07 8.61 7.91
C VAL A 210 7.39 9.96 7.69
N MET A 211 7.90 10.75 6.74
CA MET A 211 7.38 12.07 6.42
C MET A 211 5.97 12.03 5.86
N PHE A 212 5.61 10.98 5.11
CA PHE A 212 4.27 10.89 4.53
C PHE A 212 3.19 10.88 5.62
N LEU A 213 3.35 10.03 6.64
CA LEU A 213 2.44 10.05 7.79
C LEU A 213 2.50 11.41 8.51
N ARG A 214 3.70 11.83 8.91
CA ARG A 214 3.91 12.97 9.82
C ARG A 214 3.56 14.33 9.21
N ARG A 215 3.78 14.53 7.92
CA ARG A 215 3.57 15.81 7.23
C ARG A 215 2.26 15.82 6.47
N ILE A 216 1.94 14.75 5.76
CA ILE A 216 0.81 14.72 4.81
C ILE A 216 -0.45 14.21 5.50
N VAL A 217 -0.41 13.02 6.11
CA VAL A 217 -1.59 12.45 6.76
C VAL A 217 -1.99 13.26 7.99
N LEU A 218 -1.04 13.68 8.83
CA LEU A 218 -1.36 14.53 9.98
C LEU A 218 -1.95 15.87 9.55
N ARG A 219 -1.52 16.43 8.40
CA ARG A 219 -2.12 17.66 7.87
C ARG A 219 -3.59 17.47 7.51
N VAL A 220 -3.95 16.31 6.94
CA VAL A 220 -5.35 15.95 6.69
C VAL A 220 -6.10 15.73 8.01
N MET A 221 -5.47 15.11 9.00
CA MET A 221 -6.09 14.92 10.32
C MET A 221 -6.39 16.26 11.02
N GLU A 222 -5.49 17.23 10.94
CA GLU A 222 -5.63 18.56 11.56
C GLU A 222 -6.80 19.39 11.00
N SER A 223 -7.28 19.08 9.79
CA SER A 223 -8.44 19.73 9.19
C SER A 223 -9.77 19.02 9.47
N MET A 224 -9.76 17.92 10.23
CA MET A 224 -10.98 17.19 10.59
C MET A 224 -11.76 17.93 11.69
N SER A 225 -13.09 17.84 11.61
CA SER A 225 -14.02 18.43 12.59
C SER A 225 -14.20 17.54 13.83
N PHE A 226 -13.09 17.14 14.44
CA PHE A 226 -13.07 16.45 15.74
C PHE A 226 -13.61 17.33 16.87
N HIS A 227 -14.14 16.67 17.88
CA HIS A 227 -14.59 17.28 19.13
C HIS A 227 -13.76 16.82 20.34
N GLU A 228 -13.02 15.71 20.22
CA GLU A 228 -12.21 15.18 21.30
C GLU A 228 -10.87 15.94 21.44
N GLU A 229 -10.64 16.57 22.60
CA GLU A 229 -9.45 17.38 22.83
C GLU A 229 -8.15 16.54 22.83
N ASN A 230 -8.22 15.26 23.22
CA ASN A 230 -7.05 14.36 23.29
C ASN A 230 -6.40 14.04 21.93
N TRP A 231 -7.01 14.43 20.81
CA TRP A 231 -6.32 14.39 19.51
C TRP A 231 -5.05 15.27 19.52
N TYR A 232 -5.01 16.34 20.30
CA TYR A 232 -3.81 17.13 20.55
C TYR A 232 -3.28 16.90 21.97
N PRO A 233 -1.96 16.75 22.18
CA PRO A 233 -0.88 16.76 21.20
C PRO A 233 -0.55 15.39 20.58
N TYR A 234 -1.36 14.36 20.82
CA TYR A 234 -0.95 12.97 20.63
C TYR A 234 -1.24 12.36 19.25
N TYR A 235 -2.15 12.94 18.47
CA TYR A 235 -2.63 12.40 17.18
C TYR A 235 -3.24 10.99 17.27
N GLY A 236 -3.75 10.63 18.45
CA GLY A 236 -4.47 9.40 18.72
C GLY A 236 -3.59 8.16 18.93
N GLN A 237 -4.24 7.01 19.04
CA GLN A 237 -3.62 5.70 19.22
C GLN A 237 -3.94 4.78 18.04
N THR A 238 -3.01 3.89 17.69
CA THR A 238 -3.21 2.92 16.61
C THR A 238 -4.32 1.95 16.93
N LEU A 239 -5.20 1.67 15.98
CA LEU A 239 -6.17 0.59 16.09
C LEU A 239 -5.49 -0.77 15.89
N SER A 240 -6.02 -1.80 16.57
CA SER A 240 -5.66 -3.19 16.31
C SER A 240 -6.17 -3.66 14.93
N GLU A 241 -5.62 -4.76 14.43
CA GLU A 241 -6.01 -5.32 13.13
C GLU A 241 -7.50 -5.66 13.06
N ASP A 242 -8.05 -6.31 14.08
CA ASP A 242 -9.47 -6.65 14.14
C ASP A 242 -10.36 -5.41 14.09
N GLN A 243 -9.95 -4.33 14.76
CA GLN A 243 -10.70 -3.09 14.77
C GLN A 243 -10.75 -2.42 13.40
N PHE A 244 -9.59 -2.23 12.74
CA PHE A 244 -9.60 -1.58 11.43
C PHE A 244 -10.20 -2.49 10.35
N ARG A 245 -10.03 -3.82 10.44
CA ARG A 245 -10.73 -4.76 9.54
C ARG A 245 -12.24 -4.60 9.65
N ALA A 246 -12.76 -4.47 10.86
CA ALA A 246 -14.19 -4.27 11.11
C ALA A 246 -14.71 -2.90 10.66
N ILE A 247 -13.88 -1.84 10.72
CA ILE A 247 -14.27 -0.48 10.32
C ILE A 247 -14.24 -0.33 8.79
N PHE A 248 -13.20 -0.85 8.13
CA PHE A 248 -13.06 -0.79 6.67
C PHE A 248 -13.79 -1.94 5.95
N ASN A 249 -14.40 -2.87 6.68
CA ASN A 249 -14.99 -4.12 6.16
C ASN A 249 -14.00 -4.90 5.28
N ILE A 250 -12.76 -5.07 5.76
CA ILE A 250 -11.70 -5.76 5.02
C ILE A 250 -11.94 -7.28 5.10
N PRO A 251 -12.09 -7.97 3.95
CA PRO A 251 -12.22 -9.42 3.91
C PRO A 251 -10.99 -10.15 4.46
N GLU A 252 -11.18 -11.34 5.04
CA GLU A 252 -10.07 -12.19 5.48
C GLU A 252 -9.18 -12.67 4.34
N THR A 253 -9.70 -12.68 3.11
CA THR A 253 -8.95 -13.05 1.90
C THR A 253 -7.91 -12.02 1.49
N ASP A 254 -8.07 -10.77 1.93
CA ASP A 254 -7.21 -9.65 1.58
C ASP A 254 -5.94 -9.63 2.45
N ILE A 255 -4.82 -9.29 1.83
CA ILE A 255 -3.54 -9.18 2.53
C ILE A 255 -3.51 -7.85 3.28
N VAL A 256 -3.25 -7.91 4.58
CA VAL A 256 -3.08 -6.72 5.43
C VAL A 256 -1.62 -6.62 5.86
N ILE A 257 -1.01 -5.47 5.58
CA ILE A 257 0.31 -5.10 6.09
C ILE A 257 0.11 -4.09 7.20
N SER A 258 0.27 -4.53 8.45
CA SER A 258 0.02 -3.73 9.65
C SER A 258 1.27 -2.92 10.07
N SER A 259 1.33 -2.44 11.32
CA SER A 259 2.46 -1.65 11.81
C SER A 259 3.76 -2.46 11.79
N PRO A 260 4.95 -1.82 11.67
CA PRO A 260 6.22 -2.56 11.62
C PRO A 260 6.40 -3.53 12.80
N LEU A 261 6.05 -3.11 14.02
CA LEU A 261 6.12 -3.95 15.21
C LEU A 261 5.23 -5.20 15.10
N ASN A 262 3.99 -5.07 14.62
CA ASN A 262 3.07 -6.21 14.45
C ASN A 262 3.52 -7.18 13.35
N MET A 263 4.30 -6.69 12.39
CA MET A 263 4.92 -7.49 11.33
C MET A 263 6.27 -8.08 11.74
N GLY A 264 6.76 -7.82 12.96
CA GLY A 264 8.09 -8.26 13.41
C GLY A 264 9.25 -7.54 12.72
N ILE A 265 9.02 -6.32 12.24
CA ILE A 265 10.01 -5.50 11.52
C ILE A 265 10.53 -4.42 12.46
N TYR A 266 11.82 -4.50 12.80
CA TYR A 266 12.46 -3.57 13.75
C TYR A 266 13.45 -2.62 13.08
N GLY A 267 13.89 -2.93 11.86
CA GLY A 267 14.82 -2.10 11.12
C GLY A 267 16.30 -2.36 11.44
N TYR A 268 16.64 -3.43 12.15
CA TYR A 268 18.02 -3.76 12.51
C TYR A 268 18.72 -4.62 11.46
N ASP A 269 18.11 -5.73 11.07
CA ASP A 269 18.60 -6.64 10.03
C ASP A 269 17.49 -6.90 9.02
N ILE A 270 17.80 -6.61 7.77
CA ILE A 270 16.86 -6.76 6.66
C ILE A 270 16.50 -8.21 6.37
N ASN A 271 17.43 -9.14 6.57
CA ASN A 271 17.17 -10.55 6.32
C ASN A 271 16.18 -11.09 7.36
N ASP A 272 16.36 -10.72 8.62
CA ASP A 272 15.46 -11.11 9.71
C ASP A 272 14.08 -10.46 9.56
N ASP A 273 14.05 -9.14 9.29
CA ASP A 273 12.81 -8.40 8.99
C ASP A 273 12.06 -9.06 7.80
N SER A 274 12.78 -9.47 6.76
CA SER A 274 12.17 -10.13 5.59
C SER A 274 11.57 -11.49 5.94
N LYS A 275 12.25 -12.29 6.76
CA LYS A 275 11.78 -13.60 7.19
C LYS A 275 10.50 -13.48 7.99
N HIS A 276 10.47 -12.60 8.99
CA HIS A 276 9.27 -12.34 9.79
C HIS A 276 8.11 -11.83 8.94
N PHE A 277 8.39 -10.94 7.99
CA PHE A 277 7.38 -10.42 7.06
C PHE A 277 6.74 -11.53 6.22
N PHE A 278 7.52 -12.44 5.62
CA PHE A 278 6.96 -13.53 4.81
C PHE A 278 6.25 -14.60 5.64
N GLU A 279 6.77 -14.93 6.82
CA GLU A 279 6.10 -15.83 7.76
C GLU A 279 4.72 -15.29 8.14
N LYS A 280 4.58 -13.97 8.33
CA LYS A 280 3.32 -13.34 8.71
C LYS A 280 2.28 -13.32 7.58
N ILE A 281 2.71 -13.12 6.34
CA ILE A 281 1.82 -13.02 5.17
C ILE A 281 1.36 -14.39 4.68
N ASP A 282 2.05 -15.47 5.08
CA ASP A 282 1.77 -16.84 4.65
C ASP A 282 1.73 -16.94 3.10
N LEU A 283 2.87 -16.58 2.50
CA LEU A 283 3.01 -16.41 1.05
C LEU A 283 2.62 -17.66 0.25
N ASP A 284 2.75 -18.84 0.85
CA ASP A 284 2.44 -20.13 0.24
C ASP A 284 0.96 -20.25 -0.17
N LYS A 285 0.06 -19.48 0.44
CA LYS A 285 -1.34 -19.36 0.01
C LYS A 285 -1.49 -18.74 -1.39
N TYR A 286 -0.58 -17.85 -1.77
CA TYR A 286 -0.67 -17.04 -2.98
C TYR A 286 0.30 -17.49 -4.09
N ILE A 287 1.54 -17.84 -3.71
CA ILE A 287 2.59 -18.29 -4.62
C ILE A 287 3.23 -19.55 -4.03
N LYS A 288 3.34 -20.63 -4.82
CA LYS A 288 4.13 -21.81 -4.39
C LYS A 288 5.61 -21.43 -4.32
N LEU A 289 6.18 -21.33 -3.12
CA LEU A 289 7.61 -21.12 -2.92
C LEU A 289 8.42 -22.31 -3.45
N ALA A 290 9.65 -22.08 -3.94
CA ALA A 290 10.58 -23.17 -4.12
C ALA A 290 10.88 -23.74 -2.74
N LYS A 291 10.77 -25.07 -2.58
CA LYS A 291 11.34 -25.71 -1.40
C LYS A 291 12.84 -25.43 -1.44
N VAL A 292 13.31 -24.51 -0.61
CA VAL A 292 14.74 -24.39 -0.33
C VAL A 292 15.11 -25.72 0.31
N ASN A 293 15.90 -26.54 -0.40
CA ASN A 293 16.46 -27.75 0.19
C ASN A 293 17.25 -27.31 1.41
N LYS A 294 16.73 -27.60 2.61
CA LYS A 294 17.54 -27.58 3.83
C LYS A 294 18.64 -28.61 3.60
N SER A 295 19.85 -28.14 3.32
CA SER A 295 21.04 -28.97 3.40
C SER A 295 21.07 -29.54 4.81
N CYS A 296 21.12 -30.87 4.90
CA CYS A 296 21.40 -31.60 6.13
C CYS A 296 22.79 -31.24 6.67
#